data_AF-A0A4P7JBI9-F1
#
_entry.id   AF-A0A4P7JBI9-F1
#
_cell.length_a   1.000
_cell.length_b   1.000
_cell.length_c   1.000
_cell.angle_alpha   90.00
_cell.angle_beta   90.00
_cell.angle_gamma   90.00
#
_symmetry.space_group_name_H-M   'P 1'
#
loop_
_entity.id
_entity.type
_entity.pdbx_description
1 polymer ?
#
loop_
_entity_poly.entity_id
_entity_poly.type
_entity_poly.pdbx_seq_one_letter_code
_entity_poly.pdbx_strand_id
1 'polypeptide(L)' 'MRFALLNDQRVEATPGAKGVCPGCNAEMLARCGTKKVWHWAHRGRRHCDHWWENETEWHRDWKNRFVTDW' A
#
# COMPACT_ATOMS: atom_id res chain seq x y z
N MET A 1 1.68 2.97 0.01
CA MET A 1 0.62 2.25 0.75
C MET A 1 1.12 0.87 1.13
N ARG A 2 0.71 0.34 2.31
CA ARG A 2 1.12 -0.99 2.77
C ARG A 2 0.31 -2.13 2.13
N PHE A 3 -1.01 -1.95 2.02
CA PHE A 3 -1.92 -2.96 1.47
C PHE A 3 -2.59 -2.46 0.18
N ALA A 4 -2.93 -3.40 -0.69
CA ALA A 4 -3.90 -3.26 -1.76
C ALA A 4 -4.92 -4.40 -1.66
N LEU A 5 -6.04 -4.30 -2.38
CA LEU A 5 -7.01 -5.39 -2.47
C LEU A 5 -6.70 -6.25 -3.69
N LEU A 6 -6.71 -7.57 -3.48
CA LEU A 6 -6.69 -8.60 -4.51
C LEU A 6 -7.75 -9.63 -4.13
N ASN A 7 -8.77 -9.83 -4.97
CA ASN A 7 -9.92 -10.68 -4.67
C ASN A 7 -10.57 -10.31 -3.31
N ASP A 8 -10.79 -9.02 -3.07
CA ASP A 8 -11.33 -8.45 -1.81
C ASP A 8 -10.50 -8.74 -0.55
N GLN A 9 -9.30 -9.30 -0.69
CA GLN A 9 -8.38 -9.52 0.41
C GLN A 9 -7.27 -8.46 0.42
N ARG A 10 -6.94 -7.97 1.62
CA ARG A 10 -5.79 -7.08 1.82
C ARG A 10 -4.50 -7.87 1.68
N VAL A 11 -3.68 -7.47 0.72
CA VAL A 11 -2.40 -8.10 0.42
C VAL A 11 -1.26 -7.09 0.50
N GLU A 12 -0.13 -7.53 1.06
CA GLU A 12 1.12 -6.76 0.97
C GLU A 12 1.72 -6.86 -0.44
N ALA A 13 2.62 -5.94 -0.76
CA ALA A 13 3.24 -5.88 -2.08
C ALA A 13 4.12 -7.12 -2.32
N THR A 14 3.83 -7.87 -3.37
CA THR A 14 4.65 -8.99 -3.85
C THR A 14 5.15 -8.72 -5.28
N PRO A 15 6.31 -9.28 -5.69
CA PRO A 15 6.90 -8.99 -7.00
C PRO A 15 5.92 -9.25 -8.17
N GLY A 16 5.74 -8.24 -9.02
CA GLY A 16 4.86 -8.32 -10.20
C GLY A 16 3.36 -8.22 -9.90
N ALA A 17 2.97 -8.12 -8.63
CA ALA A 17 1.56 -8.09 -8.26
C ALA A 17 0.87 -6.78 -8.66
N LYS A 18 -0.42 -6.92 -8.98
CA LYS A 18 -1.36 -5.83 -9.24
C LYS A 18 -2.52 -5.97 -8.28
N GLY A 19 -3.04 -4.85 -7.81
CA GLY A 19 -4.18 -4.81 -6.91
C GLY A 19 -4.95 -3.51 -7.10
N VAL A 20 -5.98 -3.32 -6.29
CA VAL A 20 -6.77 -2.09 -6.29
C VAL A 20 -6.63 -1.35 -4.96
N CYS A 21 -6.67 -0.03 -5.03
CA CYS A 21 -6.61 0.82 -3.85
C CYS A 21 -7.92 0.67 -3.06
N PRO A 22 -7.87 0.32 -1.76
CA PRO A 22 -9.08 0.23 -0.94
C PRO A 22 -9.79 1.59 -0.75
N GLY A 23 -9.09 2.72 -0.93
CA GLY A 23 -9.66 4.06 -0.72
C GLY A 23 -10.33 4.68 -1.94
N CYS A 24 -9.82 4.41 -3.16
CA CYS A 24 -10.33 5.03 -4.39
C CYS A 24 -10.61 4.04 -5.53
N ASN A 25 -10.45 2.74 -5.28
CA ASN A 25 -10.66 1.65 -6.22
C ASN A 25 -9.80 1.70 -7.51
N ALA A 26 -8.77 2.56 -7.53
CA ALA A 26 -7.86 2.68 -8.66
C ALA A 26 -6.81 1.56 -8.67
N GLU A 27 -6.33 1.19 -9.86
CA GLU A 27 -5.27 0.20 -10.02
C GLU A 27 -3.96 0.64 -9.33
N MET A 28 -3.32 -0.31 -8.67
CA MET A 28 -2.05 -0.17 -7.97
C MET A 28 -1.04 -1.21 -8.47
N LEU A 29 0.23 -0.83 -8.44
CA LEU A 29 1.35 -1.68 -8.80
C LEU A 29 2.25 -1.90 -7.58
N ALA A 30 2.62 -3.15 -7.35
CA ALA A 30 3.58 -3.51 -6.31
C ALA A 30 4.98 -3.02 -6.68
N ARG A 31 5.64 -2.29 -5.78
CA ARG A 31 7.03 -1.84 -5.92
C ARG A 31 7.90 -2.64 -4.97
N CYS A 32 8.56 -3.65 -5.51
CA CYS A 32 9.37 -4.62 -4.75
C CYS A 32 10.85 -4.51 -5.16
N GLY A 33 11.54 -3.47 -4.66
CA GLY A 33 12.96 -3.25 -4.92
C GLY A 33 13.79 -3.33 -3.64
N THR A 34 15.10 -3.11 -3.76
CA THR A 34 16.04 -3.10 -2.63
C THR A 34 16.26 -1.72 -2.02
N LYS A 35 15.90 -0.65 -2.74
CA LYS A 35 16.13 0.74 -2.32
C LYS A 35 15.07 1.29 -1.36
N LYS A 36 13.85 0.78 -1.44
CA LYS A 36 12.71 1.21 -0.64
C LYS A 36 11.97 -0.01 -0.14
N VAL A 37 11.39 0.14 1.05
CA VAL A 37 10.43 -0.83 1.60
C VAL A 37 9.37 -1.16 0.56
N TRP A 38 8.95 -2.43 0.52
CA TRP A 38 7.94 -2.86 -0.42
C TRP A 38 6.62 -2.17 -0.10
N HIS A 39 6.00 -1.64 -1.15
CA HIS A 39 4.80 -0.82 -1.04
C HIS A 39 3.99 -0.86 -2.33
N TRP A 40 2.71 -0.54 -2.20
CA TRP A 40 1.80 -0.29 -3.30
C TRP A 40 1.83 1.18 -3.70
N ALA A 41 1.89 1.41 -5.00
CA ALA A 41 1.79 2.73 -5.63
C ALA A 41 0.68 2.73 -6.68
N HIS A 42 -0.05 3.85 -6.81
CA HIS A 42 -1.03 3.98 -7.88
C HIS A 42 -0.38 3.85 -9.27
N ARG A 43 -1.13 3.27 -10.21
CA ARG A 43 -0.76 3.36 -11.62
C ARG A 43 -1.03 4.79 -12.11
N GLY A 44 0.05 5.54 -12.35
CA GLY A 44 0.01 6.95 -12.75
C GLY A 44 0.04 7.92 -11.57
N ARG A 45 0.02 9.23 -11.87
CA ARG A 45 0.04 10.28 -10.85
C ARG A 45 -1.37 10.48 -10.29
N ARG A 46 -1.72 9.68 -9.28
CA ARG A 46 -3.00 9.79 -8.55
C ARG A 46 -2.75 9.90 -7.06
N HIS A 47 -3.34 10.93 -6.46
CA HIS A 47 -3.42 11.09 -5.01
C HIS A 47 -4.82 10.67 -4.58
N CYS A 48 -4.91 9.58 -3.80
CA CYS A 48 -6.18 9.10 -3.24
C CYS A 48 -6.65 9.95 -2.05
N ASP A 49 -5.72 10.69 -1.44
CA ASP A 49 -5.96 11.53 -0.28
C ASP A 49 -5.09 12.78 -0.39
N HIS A 50 -5.72 13.96 -0.24
CA HIS A 50 -5.07 15.25 -0.29
C HIS A 50 -4.30 15.57 1.01
N TRP A 51 -4.59 14.84 2.08
CA TRP A 51 -3.96 14.94 3.40
C TRP A 51 -2.91 13.84 3.64
N TRP A 52 -2.54 13.11 2.59
CA TRP A 52 -1.61 12.00 2.71
C TRP A 52 -0.17 12.47 2.99
N GLU A 53 0.42 11.92 4.05
CA GLU A 53 1.84 12.07 4.38
C GLU A 53 2.65 10.78 4.14
N ASN A 54 3.95 10.93 3.92
CA ASN A 54 4.85 9.80 3.76
C ASN A 54 4.92 8.95 5.03
N GLU A 55 4.64 7.66 4.90
CA GLU A 55 4.80 6.71 6.00
C GLU A 55 6.29 6.39 6.21
N THR A 56 6.79 6.68 7.42
CA THR A 56 8.15 6.30 7.85
C THR A 56 8.14 4.93 8.54
N GLU A 57 9.33 4.39 8.80
CA GLU A 57 9.49 3.14 9.55
C GLU A 57 8.79 3.19 10.92
N TRP A 58 8.97 4.28 11.66
CA TRP A 58 8.29 4.50 12.94
C TRP A 58 6.76 4.39 12.84
N HIS A 59 6.15 5.00 11.82
CA HIS A 59 4.69 4.90 11.60
C HIS A 59 4.27 3.45 11.36
N ARG A 60 5.10 2.69 10.64
CA ARG A 60 4.84 1.30 10.28
C ARG A 60 4.96 0.38 11.49
N ASP A 61 6.00 0.57 12.30
CA ASP A 61 6.23 -0.15 13.55
C ASP A 61 5.14 0.13 14.58
N TRP A 62 4.68 1.38 14.66
CA TRP A 62 3.56 1.74 15.50
C TRP A 62 2.27 1.04 15.06
N LYS A 63 1.94 1.07 13.76
CA LYS A 63 0.78 0.36 13.21
C LYS A 63 0.86 -1.16 13.39
N ASN A 64 2.06 -1.73 13.33
CA ASN A 64 2.31 -3.17 13.54
C ASN A 64 1.97 -3.66 14.95
N ARG A 65 1.80 -2.77 15.93
CA ARG A 65 1.40 -3.14 17.30
C ARG A 65 -0.08 -3.46 17.43
N PHE A 66 -0.86 -3.23 16.38
CA PHE A 66 -2.30 -3.48 16.35
C PHE A 66 -2.65 -4.57 15.36
N VAL A 67 -3.77 -5.25 15.60
CA VAL A 67 -4.29 -6.27 14.68
C VAL A 67 -4.59 -5.62 13.33
N THR A 68 -4.14 -6.23 12.24
CA THR A 68 -4.33 -5.70 10.88
C THR A 68 -5.72 -5.94 10.31
N ASP A 69 -6.56 -6.68 11.04
CA ASP A 69 -7.92 -7.06 10.62
C ASP A 69 -8.93 -6.04 11.20
N TRP A 70 -9.23 -5.01 10.40
CA TRP A 70 -10.28 -4.00 10.65
C TRP A 70 -11.12 -3.80 9.40
#